data_AF-A0A833E9I4-F1
#
_entry.id   AF-A0A833E9I4-F1
#
_cell.length_a   1.000
_cell.length_b   1.000
_cell.length_c   1.000
_cell.angle_alpha   90.00
_cell.angle_beta   90.00
_cell.angle_gamma   90.00
#
_symmetry.space_group_name_H-M   'P 1'
#
loop_
_entity.id
_entity.type
_entity.pdbx_description
1 polymer ?
#
loop_
_entity_poly.entity_id
_entity_poly.type
_entity_poly.pdbx_seq_one_letter_code
_entity_poly.pdbx_strand_id
1 'polypeptide(L)'
;MSTQYPSFTRGLKGFAKFNVVFETVTGLLIRMPVSAQAYRIGGADQYPMVVRKVYGDRELEVPYVPGSSIKGRMRGLLELSLMLPLYTTDGKIWQHARNLSAMGREFFNDVLERCVVDELFGWSAANYSQLLDRARKLGLSESQVRSVYELLAPTRLLFSDFFPTREYVERIGARSITDFLEEKSENRIDRITSAA
;
A
#
# COMPACT_ATOMS: atom_id res chain seq x y z
N MET A 1 24.99 -36.10 -5.09
CA MET A 1 25.02 -35.52 -3.74
C MET A 1 23.70 -34.80 -3.53
N SER A 2 22.91 -35.15 -2.51
CA SER A 2 21.65 -34.44 -2.22
C SER A 2 21.99 -33.04 -1.72
N THR A 3 21.56 -32.00 -2.44
CA THR A 3 21.71 -30.62 -2.01
C THR A 3 20.89 -30.42 -0.73
N GLN A 4 21.55 -30.35 0.43
CA GLN A 4 20.89 -29.99 1.69
C GLN A 4 20.58 -28.50 1.65
N TYR A 5 19.30 -28.15 1.59
CA TYR A 5 18.86 -26.77 1.74
C TYR A 5 18.77 -26.43 3.24
N PRO A 6 19.23 -25.25 3.67
CA PRO A 6 19.04 -24.82 5.04
C PRO A 6 17.55 -24.71 5.37
N SER A 7 17.18 -25.21 6.55
CA SER A 7 15.82 -25.10 7.09
C SER A 7 15.69 -23.80 7.88
N PHE A 8 14.65 -23.02 7.59
CA PHE A 8 14.31 -21.78 8.29
C PHE A 8 12.93 -21.93 8.92
N THR A 9 12.82 -21.62 10.21
CA THR A 9 11.55 -21.69 10.94
C THR A 9 11.17 -20.31 11.45
N ARG A 10 9.91 -19.91 11.25
CA ARG A 10 9.36 -18.64 11.74
C ARG A 10 8.09 -18.91 12.52
N GLY A 11 7.97 -18.29 13.69
CA GLY A 11 6.79 -18.39 14.55
C GLY A 11 6.12 -17.04 14.72
N LEU A 12 4.80 -17.00 14.54
CA LEU A 12 3.99 -15.85 14.93
C LEU A 12 3.99 -15.75 16.46
N LYS A 13 4.51 -14.66 17.01
CA LYS A 13 4.51 -14.42 18.46
C LYS A 13 3.19 -13.86 18.98
N GLY A 14 2.48 -13.10 18.15
CA GLY A 14 1.20 -12.46 18.47
C GLY A 14 0.87 -11.37 17.47
N PHE A 15 -0.30 -10.73 17.63
CA PHE A 15 -0.69 -9.56 16.85
C PHE A 15 -1.23 -8.47 17.77
N ALA A 16 -0.94 -7.22 17.43
CA ALA A 16 -1.58 -6.04 18.02
C ALA A 16 -2.66 -5.56 17.05
N LYS A 17 -3.89 -5.38 17.54
CA LYS A 17 -5.02 -4.90 16.73
C LYS A 17 -5.37 -3.47 17.11
N PHE A 18 -5.32 -2.58 16.14
CA PHE A 18 -5.75 -1.19 16.28
C PHE A 18 -7.09 -1.01 15.54
N ASN A 19 -8.11 -0.53 16.25
CA ASN A 19 -9.35 -0.09 15.64
C ASN A 19 -9.27 1.43 15.49
N VAL A 20 -9.25 1.89 14.25
CA VAL A 20 -9.09 3.32 13.94
C VAL A 20 -10.34 3.79 13.20
N VAL A 21 -10.84 4.95 13.60
CA VAL A 21 -11.86 5.70 12.88
C VAL A 21 -11.22 7.04 12.54
N PHE A 22 -11.38 7.49 11.31
CA PHE A 22 -10.96 8.83 10.91
C PHE A 22 -12.16 9.61 10.37
N GLU A 23 -12.09 10.91 10.57
CA GLU A 23 -13.07 11.86 10.07
C GLU A 23 -12.51 12.57 8.83
N THR A 24 -13.31 12.64 7.78
CA THR A 24 -13.00 13.44 6.61
C THR A 24 -13.34 14.90 6.90
N VAL A 25 -12.34 15.69 7.30
CA VAL A 25 -12.49 17.14 7.56
C VAL A 25 -12.79 17.92 6.28
N THR A 26 -12.28 17.44 5.15
CA THR A 26 -12.53 17.96 3.80
C THR A 26 -12.98 16.84 2.86
N GLY A 27 -13.54 17.19 1.70
CA GLY A 27 -13.90 16.22 0.67
C GLY A 27 -12.74 15.29 0.32
N LEU A 28 -13.00 13.98 0.35
CA LEU A 28 -12.02 12.93 0.08
C LEU A 28 -12.45 12.13 -1.14
N LEU A 29 -11.62 12.15 -2.19
CA LEU A 29 -11.83 11.35 -3.39
C LEU A 29 -10.68 10.35 -3.57
N ILE A 30 -10.96 9.06 -3.37
CA ILE A 30 -10.10 7.98 -3.83
C ILE A 30 -10.71 7.40 -5.09
N ARG A 31 -10.10 7.77 -6.22
CA ARG A 31 -10.65 7.47 -7.55
C ARG A 31 -10.64 5.98 -7.83
N MET A 32 -11.73 5.52 -8.41
CA MET A 32 -11.82 4.19 -8.99
C MET A 32 -10.93 4.11 -10.25
N PRO A 33 -10.31 2.95 -10.54
CA PRO A 33 -9.58 2.76 -11.79
C PRO A 33 -10.48 3.01 -13.00
N VAL A 34 -9.95 3.67 -14.04
CA VAL A 34 -10.68 4.03 -15.26
C VAL A 34 -11.37 2.82 -15.89
N SER A 35 -10.72 1.65 -15.89
CA SER A 35 -11.29 0.40 -16.41
C SER A 35 -12.55 -0.03 -15.67
N ALA A 36 -12.60 0.13 -14.35
CA ALA A 36 -13.78 -0.20 -13.55
C ALA A 36 -14.87 0.89 -13.67
N GLN A 37 -14.48 2.14 -13.92
CA GLN A 37 -15.42 3.26 -14.11
C GLN A 37 -16.13 3.20 -15.46
N ALA A 38 -15.45 2.74 -16.51
CA ALA A 38 -16.03 2.59 -17.84
C ALA A 38 -17.27 1.68 -17.88
N TYR A 39 -17.40 0.74 -16.93
CA TYR A 39 -18.58 -0.12 -16.82
C TYR A 39 -19.78 0.54 -16.12
N ARG A 40 -19.62 1.74 -15.57
CA ARG A 40 -20.72 2.51 -14.96
C ARG A 40 -21.24 3.54 -15.93
N ILE A 41 -22.50 3.39 -16.32
CA ILE A 41 -23.22 4.34 -17.18
C ILE A 41 -23.81 5.46 -16.32
N GLY A 42 -23.63 6.72 -16.72
CA GLY A 42 -24.31 7.88 -16.13
C GLY A 42 -23.74 8.39 -14.79
N GLY A 43 -22.46 8.12 -14.49
CA GLY A 43 -21.76 8.68 -13.34
C GLY A 43 -20.89 9.90 -13.70
N ALA A 44 -20.40 10.61 -12.68
CA ALA A 44 -19.44 11.70 -12.86
C ALA A 44 -18.13 11.22 -13.53
N ASP A 45 -17.42 12.15 -14.18
CA ASP A 45 -16.14 11.90 -14.87
C ASP A 45 -15.06 11.29 -13.94
N GLN A 46 -15.15 11.56 -12.65
CA GLN A 46 -14.32 10.95 -11.62
C GLN A 46 -15.19 10.34 -10.54
N TYR A 47 -15.10 9.02 -10.38
CA TYR A 47 -15.94 8.28 -9.44
C TYR A 47 -15.10 7.69 -8.29
N PRO A 48 -15.60 7.69 -7.04
CA PRO A 48 -14.88 7.09 -5.92
C PRO A 48 -14.89 5.57 -5.96
N MET A 49 -13.98 4.95 -5.22
CA MET A 49 -14.04 3.53 -4.87
C MET A 49 -15.31 3.23 -4.07
N VAL A 50 -16.07 2.24 -4.50
CA VAL A 50 -17.36 1.85 -3.90
C VAL A 50 -17.47 0.35 -3.70
N VAL A 51 -18.23 -0.04 -2.68
CA VAL A 51 -18.54 -1.45 -2.38
C VAL A 51 -19.97 -1.54 -1.84
N ARG A 52 -20.59 -2.72 -1.96
CA ARG A 52 -21.83 -3.02 -1.23
C ARG A 52 -21.50 -3.50 0.18
N LYS A 53 -22.17 -2.92 1.17
CA LYS A 53 -21.99 -3.25 2.58
C LYS A 53 -23.33 -3.27 3.31
N VAL A 54 -23.47 -4.23 4.23
CA VAL A 54 -24.66 -4.38 5.06
C VAL A 54 -24.53 -3.53 6.31
N TYR A 55 -25.55 -2.71 6.57
CA TYR A 55 -25.72 -1.90 7.78
C TYR A 55 -27.06 -2.25 8.42
N GLY A 56 -27.03 -3.14 9.41
CA GLY A 56 -28.25 -3.69 10.02
C GLY A 56 -28.99 -4.61 9.05
N ASP A 57 -30.20 -4.22 8.66
CA ASP A 57 -31.10 -4.91 7.74
C ASP A 57 -31.01 -4.40 6.29
N ARG A 58 -30.20 -3.37 6.03
CA ARG A 58 -30.06 -2.74 4.71
C ARG A 58 -28.71 -3.03 4.08
N GLU A 59 -28.69 -3.38 2.81
CA GLU A 59 -27.48 -3.40 1.98
C GLU A 59 -27.39 -2.10 1.20
N LEU A 60 -26.27 -1.39 1.33
CA LEU A 60 -26.04 -0.10 0.70
C LEU A 60 -24.74 -0.13 -0.09
N GLU A 61 -24.75 0.57 -1.22
CA GLU A 61 -23.52 0.93 -1.90
C GLU A 61 -22.91 2.16 -1.24
N VAL A 62 -21.66 2.03 -0.79
CA VAL A 62 -20.96 3.07 -0.02
C VAL A 62 -19.57 3.33 -0.56
N PRO A 63 -19.04 4.56 -0.45
CA PRO A 63 -17.64 4.80 -0.74
C PRO A 63 -16.79 4.13 0.32
N TYR A 64 -15.57 3.74 -0.04
CA TYR A 64 -14.62 3.19 0.92
C TYR A 64 -13.20 3.64 0.64
N VAL A 65 -12.36 3.56 1.66
CA VAL A 65 -10.92 3.81 1.53
C VAL A 65 -10.20 2.47 1.57
N PRO A 66 -9.55 2.04 0.48
CA PRO A 66 -8.79 0.80 0.46
C PRO A 66 -7.66 0.82 1.48
N GLY A 67 -7.44 -0.29 2.18
CA GLY A 67 -6.34 -0.44 3.11
C GLY A 67 -4.98 -0.23 2.43
N SER A 68 -4.87 -0.60 1.15
CA SER A 68 -3.68 -0.35 0.32
C SER A 68 -3.40 1.14 0.08
N SER A 69 -4.44 1.98 -0.07
CA SER A 69 -4.29 3.43 -0.27
C SER A 69 -3.72 4.09 0.99
N ILE A 70 -4.23 3.74 2.17
CA ILE A 70 -3.69 4.24 3.44
C ILE A 70 -2.28 3.71 3.67
N LYS A 71 -2.08 2.39 3.49
CA LYS A 71 -0.77 1.75 3.63
C LYS A 71 0.28 2.42 2.75
N GLY A 72 -0.03 2.63 1.47
CA GLY A 72 0.86 3.26 0.50
C GLY A 72 1.17 4.71 0.83
N ARG A 73 0.16 5.49 1.25
CA ARG A 73 0.37 6.89 1.66
C ARG A 73 1.24 7.00 2.91
N MET A 74 0.96 6.19 3.93
CA MET A 74 1.76 6.14 5.16
C MET A 74 3.21 5.72 4.87
N ARG A 75 3.39 4.68 4.05
CA ARG A 75 4.70 4.23 3.60
C ARG A 75 5.47 5.37 2.94
N GLY A 76 4.92 5.99 1.90
CA GLY A 76 5.61 7.04 1.15
C GLY A 76 5.97 8.27 1.99
N LEU A 77 5.11 8.67 2.93
CA LEU A 77 5.44 9.75 3.86
C LEU A 77 6.59 9.38 4.79
N LEU A 78 6.62 8.15 5.30
CA LEU A 78 7.70 7.66 6.15
C LEU A 78 9.02 7.56 5.39
N GLU A 79 9.01 7.02 4.16
CA GLU A 79 10.20 6.95 3.30
C GLU A 79 10.84 8.32 3.10
N LEU A 80 10.03 9.34 2.80
CA LEU A 80 10.50 10.71 2.64
C LEU A 80 10.98 11.33 3.96
N SER A 81 10.24 11.12 5.06
CA SER A 81 10.59 11.68 6.37
C SER A 81 11.92 11.13 6.92
N LEU A 82 12.22 9.87 6.59
CA LEU A 82 13.44 9.18 6.98
C LEU A 82 14.56 9.37 5.94
N MET A 83 14.32 10.13 4.87
CA MET A 83 15.26 10.38 3.77
C MET A 83 15.84 9.09 3.19
N LEU A 84 14.99 8.06 3.05
CA LEU A 84 15.43 6.77 2.53
C LEU A 84 15.70 6.86 1.02
N PRO A 85 16.71 6.14 0.50
CA PRO A 85 16.98 6.11 -0.93
C PRO A 85 15.79 5.51 -1.68
N LEU A 86 15.32 6.21 -2.71
CA LEU A 86 14.22 5.76 -3.56
C LEU A 86 14.76 5.05 -4.80
N TYR A 87 14.15 3.92 -5.13
CA TYR A 87 14.53 3.09 -6.27
C TYR A 87 13.35 2.98 -7.24
N THR A 88 13.68 2.78 -8.52
CA THR A 88 12.70 2.54 -9.58
C THR A 88 13.21 1.48 -10.54
N THR A 89 12.30 0.68 -11.09
CA THR A 89 12.59 -0.28 -12.17
C THR A 89 11.98 0.14 -13.50
N ASP A 90 11.04 1.09 -13.50
CA ASP A 90 10.25 1.51 -14.67
C ASP A 90 10.38 3.01 -14.98
N GLY A 91 11.10 3.77 -14.15
CA GLY A 91 11.28 5.22 -14.28
C GLY A 91 10.04 6.03 -13.86
N LYS A 92 8.96 5.38 -13.42
CA LYS A 92 7.68 6.01 -13.11
C LYS A 92 7.41 5.99 -11.62
N ILE A 93 7.60 4.84 -10.98
CA ILE A 93 7.35 4.66 -9.55
C ILE A 93 8.67 4.65 -8.82
N TRP A 94 8.83 5.62 -7.92
CA TRP A 94 9.99 5.75 -7.04
C TRP A 94 9.56 5.43 -5.61
N GLN A 95 10.14 4.38 -5.04
CA GLN A 95 9.84 3.95 -3.68
C GLN A 95 11.10 3.36 -3.03
N HIS A 96 11.22 3.52 -1.72
CA HIS A 96 12.21 2.77 -0.98
C HIS A 96 11.65 1.38 -0.71
N ALA A 97 12.05 0.39 -1.51
CA ALA A 97 11.67 -0.99 -1.30
C ALA A 97 12.84 -1.91 -1.61
N ARG A 98 13.17 -2.80 -0.68
CA ARG A 98 14.04 -3.96 -0.90
C ARG A 98 13.75 -4.64 -2.24
N ASN A 99 14.68 -4.49 -3.17
CA ASN A 99 14.59 -5.04 -4.50
C ASN A 99 15.95 -5.61 -4.92
N LEU A 100 16.02 -6.93 -5.08
CA LEU A 100 17.28 -7.62 -5.40
C LEU A 100 17.88 -7.25 -6.75
N SER A 101 17.04 -6.86 -7.71
CA SER A 101 17.46 -6.49 -9.05
C SER A 101 17.95 -5.04 -9.10
N ALA A 102 17.27 -4.14 -8.41
CA ALA A 102 17.59 -2.71 -8.41
C ALA A 102 18.69 -2.34 -7.40
N MET A 103 18.78 -3.05 -6.27
CA MET A 103 19.76 -2.77 -5.22
C MET A 103 21.02 -3.62 -5.37
N GLY A 104 22.17 -3.03 -5.03
CA GLY A 104 23.47 -3.70 -4.95
C GLY A 104 23.71 -4.30 -3.56
N ARG A 105 24.88 -3.99 -2.97
CA ARG A 105 25.21 -4.37 -1.57
C ARG A 105 24.28 -3.73 -0.55
N GLU A 106 23.71 -2.57 -0.89
CA GLU A 106 22.73 -1.83 -0.09
C GLU A 106 21.55 -2.69 0.38
N PHE A 107 21.10 -3.66 -0.43
CA PHE A 107 20.04 -4.59 -0.01
C PHE A 107 20.42 -5.33 1.29
N PHE A 108 21.65 -5.84 1.35
CA PHE A 108 22.10 -6.62 2.50
C PHE A 108 22.29 -5.73 3.73
N ASN A 109 22.82 -4.52 3.53
CA ASN A 109 22.97 -3.54 4.60
C ASN A 109 21.60 -3.14 5.16
N ASP A 110 20.62 -2.83 4.31
CA ASP A 110 19.27 -2.47 4.74
C ASP A 110 18.60 -3.55 5.61
N VAL A 111 18.80 -4.82 5.25
CA VAL A 111 18.28 -5.95 6.03
C VAL A 111 18.97 -6.05 7.40
N LEU A 112 20.30 -5.93 7.42
CA LEU A 112 21.09 -6.02 8.65
C LEU A 112 20.85 -4.81 9.58
N GLU A 113 20.64 -3.63 9.02
CA GLU A 113 20.28 -2.39 9.72
C GLU A 113 18.81 -2.35 10.14
N ARG A 114 18.00 -3.31 9.66
CA ARG A 114 16.60 -3.50 10.02
C ARG A 114 15.74 -2.27 9.72
N CYS A 115 15.82 -1.77 8.49
CA CYS A 115 14.99 -0.65 8.03
C CYS A 115 13.51 -0.83 8.44
N VAL A 116 13.02 0.12 9.24
CA VAL A 116 11.68 0.03 9.87
C VAL A 116 10.57 0.02 8.83
N VAL A 117 10.74 0.75 7.73
CA VAL A 117 9.73 0.84 6.67
C VAL A 117 9.54 -0.53 6.01
N ASP A 118 10.62 -1.18 5.59
CA ASP A 118 10.54 -2.48 4.93
C ASP A 118 10.16 -3.61 5.89
N GLU A 119 10.54 -3.55 7.18
CA GLU A 119 10.05 -4.51 8.18
C GLU A 119 8.54 -4.40 8.43
N LEU A 120 7.98 -3.19 8.47
CA LEU A 120 6.55 -2.97 8.71
C LEU A 120 5.72 -3.19 7.45
N PHE A 121 6.03 -2.44 6.39
CA PHE A 121 5.21 -2.38 5.18
C PHE A 121 5.48 -3.54 4.21
N GLY A 122 6.59 -4.27 4.41
CA GLY A 122 6.99 -5.41 3.61
C GLY A 122 7.68 -5.03 2.30
N TRP A 123 8.13 -6.05 1.59
CA TRP A 123 8.89 -5.95 0.35
C TRP A 123 8.63 -7.18 -0.53
N SER A 124 9.09 -7.16 -1.78
CA SER A 124 8.90 -8.27 -2.73
C SER A 124 9.64 -9.52 -2.27
N ALA A 125 8.90 -10.60 -1.98
CA ALA A 125 9.50 -11.83 -1.45
C ALA A 125 10.65 -12.34 -2.33
N ALA A 126 11.71 -12.83 -1.67
CA ALA A 126 12.82 -13.50 -2.34
C ALA A 126 13.12 -14.86 -1.70
N ASN A 127 13.48 -15.81 -2.56
CA ASN A 127 13.90 -17.13 -2.15
C ASN A 127 15.38 -17.13 -1.73
N TYR A 128 15.74 -18.05 -0.83
CA TYR A 128 17.13 -18.18 -0.36
C TYR A 128 18.14 -18.38 -1.51
N SER A 129 17.77 -19.16 -2.53
CA SER A 129 18.60 -19.37 -3.72
C SER A 129 18.87 -18.08 -4.50
N GLN A 130 17.86 -17.22 -4.67
CA GLN A 130 18.01 -15.94 -5.35
C GLN A 130 18.97 -15.01 -4.60
N LEU A 131 18.92 -15.03 -3.26
CA LEU A 131 19.88 -14.28 -2.44
C LEU A 131 21.30 -14.83 -2.56
N LEU A 132 21.48 -16.15 -2.55
CA LEU A 132 22.79 -16.77 -2.73
C LEU A 132 23.40 -16.39 -4.07
N ASP A 133 22.65 -16.48 -5.16
CA ASP A 133 23.13 -16.12 -6.49
C ASP A 133 23.51 -14.65 -6.59
N ARG A 134 22.73 -13.77 -5.95
CA ARG A 134 23.04 -12.34 -5.89
C ARG A 134 24.28 -12.07 -5.03
N ALA A 135 24.39 -12.72 -3.88
CA ALA A 135 25.50 -12.59 -2.94
C ALA A 135 26.83 -13.04 -3.56
N ARG A 136 26.83 -14.15 -4.29
CA ARG A 136 28.00 -14.65 -5.04
C ARG A 136 28.54 -13.61 -6.02
N LYS A 137 27.65 -12.94 -6.77
CA LYS A 137 28.02 -11.86 -7.70
C LYS A 137 28.61 -10.64 -6.99
N LEU A 138 28.29 -10.44 -5.71
CA LEU A 138 28.76 -9.32 -4.90
C LEU A 138 29.96 -9.67 -4.00
N GLY A 139 30.44 -10.92 -4.04
CA GLY A 139 31.55 -11.41 -3.21
C GLY A 139 31.19 -11.59 -1.73
N LEU A 140 29.92 -11.83 -1.41
CA LEU A 140 29.45 -12.08 -0.03
C LEU A 140 29.48 -13.57 0.30
N SER A 141 29.79 -13.89 1.57
CA SER A 141 29.86 -15.27 2.05
C SER A 141 28.46 -15.86 2.30
N GLU A 142 28.35 -17.19 2.20
CA GLU A 142 27.10 -17.90 2.49
C GLU A 142 26.60 -17.70 3.92
N SER A 143 27.52 -17.54 4.89
CA SER A 143 27.18 -17.25 6.29
C SER A 143 26.44 -15.90 6.46
N GLN A 144 26.82 -14.88 5.68
CA GLN A 144 26.16 -13.58 5.66
C GLN A 144 24.77 -13.70 5.04
N VAL A 145 24.62 -14.47 3.97
CA VAL A 145 23.32 -14.70 3.31
C VAL A 145 22.35 -15.40 4.25
N ARG A 146 22.82 -16.40 4.99
CA ARG A 146 22.02 -17.10 6.01
C ARG A 146 21.49 -16.14 7.07
N SER A 147 22.38 -15.31 7.63
CA SER A 147 22.01 -14.31 8.64
C SER A 147 20.98 -13.30 8.11
N VAL A 148 21.16 -12.84 6.87
CA VAL A 148 20.21 -11.94 6.19
C VAL A 148 18.86 -12.63 6.00
N TYR A 149 18.82 -13.86 5.51
CA TYR A 149 17.57 -14.58 5.28
C TYR A 149 16.78 -14.88 6.57
N GLU A 150 17.48 -15.12 7.68
CA GLU A 150 16.87 -15.28 9.00
C GLU A 150 16.14 -14.00 9.46
N LEU A 151 16.67 -12.83 9.13
CA LEU A 151 16.08 -11.53 9.47
C LEU A 151 14.94 -11.09 8.53
N LEU A 152 14.91 -11.59 7.30
CA LEU A 152 14.00 -11.14 6.24
C LEU A 152 12.52 -11.45 6.50
N ALA A 153 11.83 -10.70 7.34
CA ALA A 153 10.41 -10.93 7.63
C ALA A 153 9.48 -10.56 6.45
N PRO A 154 8.29 -11.20 6.35
CA PRO A 154 7.18 -10.68 5.55
C PRO A 154 6.64 -9.38 6.17
N THR A 155 5.68 -8.73 5.51
CA THR A 155 5.00 -7.53 6.06
C THR A 155 4.45 -7.81 7.46
N ARG A 156 4.71 -6.88 8.39
CA ARG A 156 4.22 -6.95 9.78
C ARG A 156 3.01 -6.06 10.03
N LEU A 157 2.68 -5.18 9.07
CA LEU A 157 1.57 -4.25 9.16
C LEU A 157 0.52 -4.53 8.07
N LEU A 158 -0.68 -4.87 8.53
CA LEU A 158 -1.85 -5.15 7.70
C LEU A 158 -2.89 -4.03 7.88
N PHE A 159 -3.48 -3.60 6.78
CA PHE A 159 -4.56 -2.61 6.77
C PHE A 159 -5.82 -3.27 6.23
N SER A 160 -6.92 -3.13 6.97
CA SER A 160 -8.25 -3.42 6.47
C SER A 160 -8.79 -2.20 5.70
N ASP A 161 -9.76 -2.45 4.84
CA ASP A 161 -10.50 -1.38 4.17
C ASP A 161 -11.36 -0.62 5.19
N PHE A 162 -11.49 0.69 4.97
CA PHE A 162 -12.25 1.58 5.83
C PHE A 162 -13.57 1.93 5.15
N PHE A 163 -14.64 1.81 5.92
CA PHE A 163 -16.01 2.05 5.46
C PHE A 163 -16.67 3.08 6.37
N PRO A 164 -17.68 3.82 5.87
CA PRO A 164 -18.51 4.66 6.72
C PRO A 164 -19.00 3.89 7.95
N THR A 165 -18.98 4.52 9.11
CA THR A 165 -19.48 3.86 10.33
C THR A 165 -21.00 3.77 10.28
N ARG A 166 -21.58 2.85 11.06
CA ARG A 166 -23.04 2.70 11.13
C ARG A 166 -23.70 4.01 11.59
N GLU A 167 -23.10 4.67 12.58
CA GLU A 167 -23.56 5.93 13.13
C GLU A 167 -23.55 7.03 12.06
N TYR A 168 -22.53 7.07 11.20
CA TYR A 168 -22.46 8.01 10.08
C TYR A 168 -23.59 7.76 9.07
N VAL A 169 -23.77 6.51 8.65
CA VAL A 169 -24.80 6.09 7.68
C VAL A 169 -26.20 6.42 8.17
N GLU A 170 -26.49 6.16 9.45
CA GLU A 170 -27.77 6.48 10.08
C GLU A 170 -27.96 7.99 10.22
N ARG A 171 -26.92 8.73 10.62
CA ARG A 171 -26.97 10.19 10.80
C ARG A 171 -27.31 10.95 9.51
N ILE A 172 -26.75 10.54 8.37
CA ILE A 172 -27.06 11.18 7.08
C ILE A 172 -28.32 10.60 6.43
N GLY A 173 -28.93 9.56 7.02
CA GLY A 173 -30.11 8.91 6.48
C GLY A 173 -29.88 8.25 5.11
N ALA A 174 -28.68 7.74 4.86
CA ALA A 174 -28.28 7.26 3.53
C ALA A 174 -29.20 6.17 3.00
N ARG A 175 -29.54 6.29 1.71
CA ARG A 175 -30.35 5.34 0.92
C ARG A 175 -29.62 4.89 -0.34
N SER A 176 -28.65 5.66 -0.80
CA SER A 176 -27.90 5.41 -2.04
C SER A 176 -26.49 5.99 -1.96
N ILE A 177 -25.67 5.65 -2.94
CA ILE A 177 -24.30 6.16 -3.03
C ILE A 177 -24.24 7.69 -3.17
N THR A 178 -25.24 8.33 -3.80
CA THR A 178 -25.24 9.79 -4.02
C THR A 178 -25.34 10.57 -2.72
N ASP A 179 -25.91 9.98 -1.66
CA ASP A 179 -26.03 10.63 -0.34
C ASP A 179 -24.65 10.85 0.33
N PHE A 180 -23.60 10.18 -0.17
CA PHE A 180 -22.23 10.32 0.31
C PHE A 180 -21.39 11.30 -0.50
N LEU A 181 -21.88 11.74 -1.67
CA LEU A 181 -21.06 12.39 -2.68
C LEU A 181 -21.50 13.82 -2.95
N GLU A 182 -20.51 14.66 -3.24
CA GLU A 182 -20.68 16.02 -3.74
C GLU A 182 -19.98 16.10 -5.09
N GLU A 183 -20.62 16.68 -6.10
CA GLU A 183 -20.00 16.97 -7.39
C GLU A 183 -19.44 18.39 -7.37
N LYS A 184 -18.15 18.53 -7.67
CA LYS A 184 -17.45 19.82 -7.72
C LYS A 184 -16.73 19.95 -9.06
N SER A 185 -17.10 20.98 -9.82
CA SER A 185 -16.41 21.32 -11.07
C SER A 185 -15.10 22.06 -10.80
N GLU A 186 -14.03 21.67 -11.47
CA GLU A 186 -12.76 22.40 -11.50
C GLU A 186 -12.53 22.95 -12.91
N ASN A 187 -12.31 24.26 -13.04
CA ASN A 187 -12.06 24.91 -14.33
C ASN A 187 -10.57 25.23 -14.47
N ARG A 188 -10.01 24.96 -15.65
CA ARG A 188 -8.63 25.34 -15.95
C ARG A 188 -8.63 26.60 -16.82
N ILE A 189 -8.36 27.73 -16.20
CA ILE A 189 -8.34 29.02 -16.90
C ILE A 189 -6.98 29.22 -17.60
N ASP A 190 -7.01 29.47 -18.91
CA ASP A 190 -5.84 29.96 -19.66
C ASP A 190 -5.53 31.40 -19.23
N ARG A 191 -4.30 31.64 -18.77
CA ARG A 191 -3.86 32.94 -18.26
C ARG A 191 -3.64 34.01 -19.34
N ILE A 192 -3.58 33.62 -20.62
CA ILE A 192 -3.42 34.56 -21.75
C ILE A 192 -4.80 34.95 -22.30
N THR A 193 -5.65 33.96 -22.56
CA THR A 193 -6.95 34.17 -23.22
C THR A 193 -8.12 34.33 -22.25
N SER A 194 -7.92 34.02 -20.96
CA SER A 194 -8.98 33.93 -19.93
C SER A 194 -10.09 32.93 -20.26
N ALA A 195 -9.86 32.00 -21.20
CA ALA A 195 -10.77 30.91 -21.50
C ALA A 195 -10.77 29.87 -20.38
N ALA A 196 -11.94 29.30 -20.07
CA ALA A 196 -12.16 28.28 -19.05
C ALA A 196 -12.38 26.89 -19.67
#